data_AF-A0A9D1AG13-F1
#
_entry.id   AF-A0A9D1AG13-F1
#
_cell.length_a   1.000
_cell.length_b   1.000
_cell.length_c   1.000
_cell.angle_alpha   90.00
_cell.angle_beta   90.00
_cell.angle_gamma   90.00
#
_symmetry.space_group_name_H-M   'P 1'
#
loop_
_entity.id
_entity.type
_entity.pdbx_description
1 polymer ?
#
loop_
_entity_poly.entity_id
_entity_poly.type
_entity_poly.pdbx_seq_one_letter_code
_entity_poly.pdbx_strand_id
1 'polypeptide(L)'
;MNNLTKIKIISAPRQAIAKLAREGVPVYNCNKSGAYFIFSVPDNLVKKVFAIFSRPCYNITIEKKSTLFRLRNFCIKRAFLLAGGLMFAAAVCLSNTFVLRVEVTGSGAYLNNAVRSVLYDCGVREYSLYRSGNEAAIISRVLSLPDVTFCSVQKRGSVLYVDVQTNTESGTRADYSPLVADRAGRVESIVAICGTPLVASGDSVGAGDTLIAAHSVADGQNMSCLAVGYAILSCTGSVSYAAERESEQNLSSAYAAALLYIGDGEITERSYTVSQNSEGVVYTVDFTYLHTISINFD
;
A
#
# COMPACT_ATOMS: atom_id res chain seq x y z
N MET A 1 30.01 4.25 44.92
CA MET A 1 31.13 4.82 44.14
C MET A 1 31.78 5.92 44.99
N ASN A 2 32.94 5.64 45.59
CA ASN A 2 33.61 6.63 46.45
C ASN A 2 34.27 7.71 45.59
N ASN A 3 33.68 8.90 45.58
CA ASN A 3 34.14 10.06 44.83
C ASN A 3 35.38 10.64 45.49
N LEU A 4 36.55 10.16 45.07
CA LEU A 4 37.84 10.48 45.65
C LEU A 4 38.62 11.42 44.72
N THR A 5 39.00 12.59 45.22
CA THR A 5 39.95 13.51 44.57
C THR A 5 41.35 13.20 45.06
N LYS A 6 42.28 13.05 44.11
CA LYS A 6 43.69 12.74 44.39
C LYS A 6 44.48 14.04 44.55
N ILE A 7 45.07 14.23 45.73
CA ILE A 7 45.81 15.43 46.13
C ILE A 7 47.28 15.04 46.37
N LYS A 8 48.19 15.88 45.89
CA LYS A 8 49.63 15.75 46.09
C LYS A 8 50.12 16.93 46.91
N ILE A 9 50.82 16.65 48.02
CA ILE A 9 51.42 17.67 48.87
C ILE A 9 52.89 17.37 49.16
N ILE A 10 53.70 18.41 49.36
CA ILE A 10 55.09 18.27 49.81
C ILE A 10 55.09 18.24 51.35
N SER A 11 55.10 17.06 51.95
CA SER A 11 55.15 16.93 53.42
C SER A 11 55.55 15.53 53.87
N ALA A 12 56.03 15.40 55.12
CA ALA A 12 56.25 14.11 55.73
C ALA A 12 54.90 13.38 55.97
N PRO A 13 54.75 12.11 55.51
CA PRO A 13 53.49 11.38 55.60
C PRO A 13 52.87 11.36 57.01
N ARG A 14 53.70 11.15 58.04
CA ARG A 14 53.26 11.10 59.44
C ARG A 14 52.66 12.43 59.91
N GLN A 15 53.27 13.55 59.53
CA GLN A 15 52.77 14.88 59.91
C GLN A 15 51.48 15.22 59.15
N ALA A 16 51.39 14.86 57.87
CA ALA A 16 50.20 15.06 57.06
C ALA A 16 49.00 14.25 57.57
N ILE A 17 49.21 12.96 57.86
CA ILE A 17 48.15 12.07 58.37
C ILE A 17 47.70 12.54 59.75
N ALA A 18 48.61 12.93 60.65
CA ALA A 18 48.24 13.42 61.97
C ALA A 18 47.40 14.71 61.90
N LYS A 19 47.73 15.64 61.00
CA LYS A 19 46.94 16.86 60.77
C LYS A 19 45.56 16.56 60.18
N LEU A 20 45.49 15.65 59.21
CA LEU A 20 44.22 15.24 58.57
C LEU A 20 43.31 14.50 59.55
N ALA A 21 43.87 13.64 60.40
CA ALA A 21 43.15 12.91 61.43
C ALA A 21 42.59 13.84 62.53
N ARG A 22 43.34 14.87 62.94
CA ARG A 22 42.89 15.87 63.93
C ARG A 22 41.65 16.63 63.47
N GLU A 23 41.51 16.85 62.17
CA GLU A 23 40.41 17.59 61.55
C GLU A 23 39.28 16.69 61.03
N GLY A 24 39.36 15.38 61.33
CA GLY A 24 38.34 14.39 60.96
C GLY A 24 38.22 14.16 59.45
N VAL A 25 39.30 14.34 58.69
CA VAL A 25 39.29 14.11 57.23
C VAL A 25 39.73 12.67 56.94
N PRO A 26 38.84 11.80 56.42
CA PRO A 26 39.22 10.44 56.03
C PRO A 26 40.12 10.48 54.80
N VAL A 27 41.21 9.71 54.87
CA VAL A 27 42.24 9.63 53.84
C VAL A 27 42.28 8.23 53.25
N TYR A 28 42.27 8.13 51.93
CA TYR A 28 42.26 6.87 51.19
C TYR A 28 43.44 6.81 50.22
N ASN A 29 43.92 5.60 49.86
CA ASN A 29 45.00 5.38 48.89
C ASN A 29 46.22 6.29 49.10
N CYS A 30 46.84 6.20 50.28
CA CYS A 30 48.06 6.92 50.62
C CYS A 30 49.27 6.28 49.92
N ASN A 31 50.03 7.06 49.16
CA ASN A 31 51.29 6.61 48.56
C ASN A 31 52.39 7.67 48.77
N LYS A 32 53.61 7.21 49.06
CA LYS A 32 54.79 8.05 49.22
C LYS A 32 55.64 7.95 47.97
N SER A 33 55.81 9.08 47.28
CA SER A 33 56.69 9.18 46.11
C SER A 33 57.74 10.26 46.38
N GLY A 34 58.88 9.84 46.94
CA GLY A 34 59.97 10.74 47.32
C GLY A 34 59.55 11.80 48.36
N ALA A 35 59.70 13.08 48.00
CA ALA A 35 59.30 14.24 48.81
C ALA A 35 57.78 14.51 48.78
N TYR A 36 57.02 13.78 47.96
CA TYR A 36 55.60 13.98 47.78
C TYR A 36 54.78 12.93 48.53
N PHE A 37 53.79 13.41 49.27
CA PHE A 37 52.75 12.61 49.86
C PHE A 37 51.48 12.72 49.00
N ILE A 38 51.03 11.59 48.49
CA ILE A 38 49.88 11.48 47.59
C ILE A 38 48.77 10.77 48.34
N PHE A 39 47.60 11.38 48.39
CA PHE A 39 46.45 10.79 49.08
C PHE A 39 45.14 11.18 48.40
N SER A 40 44.11 10.39 48.66
CA SER A 40 42.78 10.56 48.05
C SER A 40 41.76 10.93 49.13
N VAL A 41 40.96 11.96 48.88
CA VAL A 41 39.97 12.49 49.84
C VAL A 41 38.62 12.63 49.17
N PRO A 42 37.50 12.44 49.88
CA PRO A 42 36.16 12.74 49.36
C PRO A 42 36.04 14.18 48.82
N ASP A 43 35.36 14.35 47.67
CA ASP A 43 35.21 15.64 46.98
C ASP A 43 34.65 16.77 47.88
N ASN A 44 33.75 16.43 48.82
CA ASN A 44 33.14 17.37 49.76
C ASN A 44 34.15 18.01 50.73
N LEU A 45 35.27 17.33 50.98
CA LEU A 45 36.29 17.72 51.97
C LEU A 45 37.52 18.37 51.33
N VAL A 46 37.58 18.47 50.00
CA VAL A 46 38.71 19.09 49.29
C VAL A 46 38.94 20.53 49.76
N LYS A 47 37.87 21.32 49.95
CA LYS A 47 37.98 22.70 50.47
C LYS A 47 38.54 22.74 51.90
N LYS A 48 38.15 21.79 52.75
CA LYS A 48 38.71 21.64 54.10
C LYS A 48 40.19 21.28 54.06
N VAL A 49 40.61 20.37 53.18
CA VAL A 49 42.02 20.02 53.01
C VAL A 49 42.86 21.25 52.60
N PHE A 50 42.36 22.07 51.67
CA PHE A 50 43.03 23.33 51.34
C PHE A 50 43.13 24.29 52.53
N ALA A 51 42.09 24.38 53.37
CA ALA A 51 42.12 25.20 54.57
C ALA A 51 43.14 24.70 55.61
N ILE A 52 43.23 23.38 55.81
CA ILE A 52 44.15 22.74 56.78
C ILE A 52 45.62 22.96 56.40
N PHE A 53 45.93 22.96 55.11
CA PHE A 53 47.28 23.14 54.58
C PHE A 53 47.56 24.57 54.07
N SER A 54 46.73 25.55 54.44
CA SER A 54 46.84 26.97 54.01
C SER A 54 48.07 27.72 54.54
N ARG A 55 48.85 27.13 55.45
CA ARG A 55 50.10 27.74 55.95
C ARG A 55 51.18 27.74 54.85
N PRO A 56 52.02 28.78 54.76
CA PRO A 56 52.83 29.13 53.57
C PRO A 56 53.88 28.11 53.12
N CYS A 57 54.07 26.99 53.83
CA CYS A 57 55.15 26.03 53.58
C CYS A 57 54.71 24.77 52.80
N TYR A 58 53.49 24.73 52.26
CA TYR A 58 52.97 23.57 51.54
C TYR A 58 52.60 23.89 50.09
N ASN A 59 53.29 23.26 49.14
CA ASN A 59 52.87 23.26 47.75
C ASN A 59 51.84 22.15 47.52
N ILE A 60 50.58 22.53 47.28
CA ILE A 60 49.46 21.61 47.10
C ILE A 60 49.12 21.56 45.61
N THR A 61 49.25 20.39 44.98
CA THR A 61 48.90 20.17 43.57
C THR A 61 47.75 19.16 43.46
N ILE A 62 46.69 19.51 42.75
CA ILE A 62 45.57 18.59 42.46
C ILE A 62 45.94 17.77 41.23
N GLU A 63 46.11 16.46 41.38
CA GLU A 63 46.57 15.59 40.29
C GLU A 63 45.39 15.05 39.45
N LYS A 64 44.26 14.70 40.09
CA LYS A 64 43.05 14.26 39.38
C LYS A 64 41.78 14.76 40.08
N LYS A 65 40.96 15.52 39.35
CA LYS A 65 39.58 15.84 39.75
C LYS A 65 38.65 14.66 39.42
N SER A 66 37.75 14.37 40.35
CA SER A 66 36.70 13.34 40.24
C SER A 66 35.91 13.42 38.92
N THR A 67 35.51 12.26 38.39
CA THR A 67 34.83 12.11 37.10
C THR A 67 33.48 12.82 37.07
N LEU A 68 32.73 12.81 38.18
CA LEU A 68 31.46 13.55 38.32
C LEU A 68 31.65 15.07 38.31
N PHE A 69 32.74 15.60 38.89
CA PHE A 69 33.01 17.04 38.81
C PHE A 69 33.35 17.47 37.38
N ARG A 70 34.07 16.62 36.63
CA ARG A 70 34.32 16.82 35.19
C ARG A 70 33.03 16.75 34.38
N LEU A 71 32.18 15.74 34.61
CA LEU A 71 30.90 15.60 33.91
C LEU A 71 29.97 16.78 34.21
N ARG A 72 29.85 17.17 35.48
CA ARG A 72 29.04 18.32 35.91
C ARG A 72 29.54 19.62 35.29
N ASN A 73 30.85 19.88 35.33
CA ASN A 73 31.41 21.09 34.73
C ASN A 73 31.28 21.10 33.20
N PHE A 74 31.33 19.92 32.56
CA PHE A 74 31.08 19.77 31.13
C PHE A 74 29.60 20.02 30.79
N CYS A 75 28.66 19.46 31.56
CA CYS A 75 27.24 19.69 31.39
C CYS A 75 26.84 21.15 31.64
N ILE A 76 27.44 21.83 32.62
CA ILE A 76 27.17 23.25 32.88
C ILE A 76 27.75 24.13 31.77
N LYS A 77 28.99 23.89 31.33
CA LYS A 77 29.62 24.66 30.24
C LYS A 77 28.95 24.45 28.89
N ARG A 78 28.33 23.28 28.67
CA ARG A 78 27.60 22.92 27.44
C ARG A 78 26.10 22.80 27.69
N ALA A 79 25.57 23.48 28.70
CA ALA A 79 24.16 23.38 29.08
C ALA A 79 23.25 23.75 27.91
N PHE A 80 23.61 24.78 27.13
CA PHE A 80 22.88 25.17 25.92
C PHE A 80 22.89 24.08 24.83
N LEU A 81 24.02 23.40 24.63
CA LEU A 81 24.15 22.30 23.67
C LEU A 81 23.33 21.09 24.10
N LEU A 82 23.36 20.74 25.39
CA LEU A 82 22.57 19.66 25.95
C LEU A 82 21.08 19.99 25.92
N ALA A 83 20.68 21.20 26.32
CA ALA A 83 19.30 21.65 26.25
C ALA A 83 18.78 21.67 24.81
N GLY A 84 19.58 22.17 23.85
CA GLY A 84 19.24 22.14 22.43
C GLY A 84 19.12 20.71 21.88
N GLY A 85 20.04 19.81 22.24
CA GLY A 85 19.96 18.39 21.85
C GLY A 85 18.73 17.69 22.44
N LEU A 86 18.39 17.98 23.69
CA LEU A 86 17.22 17.42 24.36
C LEU A 86 15.91 17.98 23.77
N MET A 87 15.88 19.27 23.46
CA MET A 87 14.77 19.92 22.75
C MET A 87 14.60 19.34 21.33
N PHE A 88 15.70 19.10 20.62
CA PHE A 88 15.66 18.48 19.30
C PHE A 88 15.15 17.03 19.38
N ALA A 89 15.65 16.24 20.33
CA ALA A 89 15.16 14.88 20.56
C ALA A 89 13.67 14.86 20.91
N ALA A 90 13.21 15.80 21.75
CA ALA A 90 11.80 15.96 22.07
C ALA A 90 10.99 16.33 20.81
N ALA A 91 11.49 17.26 19.99
CA ALA A 91 10.84 17.65 18.73
C ALA A 91 10.70 16.48 17.75
N VAL A 92 11.72 15.62 17.62
CA VAL A 92 11.68 14.42 16.78
C VAL A 92 10.68 13.38 17.31
N CYS A 93 10.61 13.18 18.63
CA CYS A 93 9.59 12.30 19.22
C CYS A 93 8.18 12.86 19.02
N LEU A 94 8.01 14.18 19.17
CA LEU A 94 6.74 14.86 18.92
C LEU A 94 6.33 14.73 17.44
N SER A 95 7.25 14.96 16.50
CA SER A 95 6.95 14.86 15.06
C SER A 95 6.48 13.46 14.65
N ASN A 96 7.03 12.41 15.26
CA ASN A 96 6.57 11.04 15.02
C ASN A 96 5.15 10.77 15.55
N THR A 97 4.68 11.56 16.51
CA THR A 97 3.33 11.43 17.09
C THR A 97 2.28 12.13 16.24
N PHE A 98 2.66 13.18 15.49
CA PHE A 98 1.77 13.95 14.62
C PHE A 98 1.51 13.27 13.28
N VAL A 99 0.27 13.41 12.78
CA VAL A 99 -0.08 13.13 11.39
C VAL A 99 -0.11 14.45 10.64
N LEU A 100 0.88 14.67 9.78
CA LEU A 100 1.05 15.89 8.98
C LEU A 100 0.26 15.82 7.67
N ARG A 101 0.07 14.61 7.13
CA ARG A 101 -0.62 14.41 5.86
C ARG A 101 -1.41 13.10 5.88
N VAL A 102 -2.60 13.14 5.31
CA VAL A 102 -3.39 11.94 5.02
C VAL A 102 -3.33 11.70 3.52
N GLU A 103 -2.98 10.47 3.14
CA GLU A 103 -2.91 10.05 1.75
C GLU A 103 -3.89 8.91 1.54
N VAL A 104 -4.85 9.13 0.65
CA VAL A 104 -5.87 8.14 0.29
C VAL A 104 -5.47 7.50 -1.03
N THR A 105 -5.25 6.19 -1.02
CA THR A 105 -4.84 5.39 -2.19
C THR A 105 -5.89 4.32 -2.51
N GLY A 106 -5.76 3.67 -3.67
CA GLY A 106 -6.62 2.57 -4.10
C GLY A 106 -7.63 2.94 -5.19
N SER A 107 -8.52 2.00 -5.54
CA SER A 107 -9.59 2.20 -6.54
C SER A 107 -10.62 3.24 -6.08
N GLY A 108 -10.75 3.45 -4.77
CA GLY A 108 -11.62 4.44 -4.15
C GLY A 108 -11.03 5.84 -4.01
N ALA A 109 -9.93 6.17 -4.69
CA ALA A 109 -9.27 7.48 -4.55
C ALA A 109 -10.19 8.69 -4.84
N TYR A 110 -11.26 8.50 -5.62
CA TYR A 110 -12.28 9.53 -5.89
C TYR A 110 -13.11 9.91 -4.65
N LEU A 111 -13.21 9.01 -3.65
CA LEU A 111 -13.91 9.24 -2.38
C LEU A 111 -13.06 9.98 -1.33
N ASN A 112 -11.89 10.52 -1.70
CA ASN A 112 -10.96 11.16 -0.76
C ASN A 112 -11.63 12.17 0.18
N ASN A 113 -12.53 13.01 -0.33
CA ASN A 113 -13.26 13.99 0.49
C ASN A 113 -14.16 13.34 1.54
N ALA A 114 -14.88 12.28 1.19
CA ALA A 114 -15.77 11.56 2.11
C ALA A 114 -14.96 10.76 3.16
N VAL A 115 -13.86 10.14 2.74
CA VAL A 115 -12.94 9.45 3.64
C VAL A 115 -12.33 10.44 4.63
N ARG A 116 -11.91 11.63 4.16
CA ARG A 116 -11.40 12.72 5.03
C ARG A 116 -12.43 13.22 6.04
N SER A 117 -13.69 13.41 5.65
CA SER A 117 -14.72 13.82 6.62
C SER A 117 -14.91 12.78 7.72
N VAL A 118 -14.92 11.50 7.36
CA VAL A 118 -15.01 10.40 8.33
C VAL A 118 -13.81 10.37 9.27
N LEU A 119 -12.59 10.58 8.74
CA LEU A 119 -11.38 10.70 9.55
C LEU A 119 -11.46 11.86 10.55
N TYR A 120 -12.00 13.01 10.13
CA TYR A 120 -12.19 14.18 11.00
C TYR A 120 -13.21 13.92 12.11
N ASP A 121 -14.29 13.19 11.82
CA ASP A 121 -15.29 12.78 12.81
C ASP A 121 -14.71 11.78 13.83
N CYS A 122 -13.79 10.92 13.39
CA CYS A 122 -13.02 10.04 14.27
C CYS A 122 -11.91 10.76 15.07
N GLY A 123 -11.78 12.08 14.91
CA GLY A 123 -10.79 12.90 15.63
C GLY A 123 -9.38 12.84 15.05
N VAL A 124 -9.20 12.29 13.85
CA VAL A 124 -7.92 12.28 13.13
C VAL A 124 -7.95 13.39 12.09
N ARG A 125 -7.41 14.55 12.45
CA ARG A 125 -7.27 15.69 11.53
C ARG A 125 -5.85 15.79 11.01
N GLU A 126 -5.71 16.43 9.86
CA GLU A 126 -4.40 16.87 9.41
C GLU A 126 -3.85 17.85 10.46
N TYR A 127 -2.57 17.68 10.79
CA TYR A 127 -1.87 18.41 11.85
C TYR A 127 -2.34 18.10 13.27
N SER A 128 -3.04 16.98 13.52
CA SER A 128 -3.42 16.57 14.88
C SER A 128 -2.57 15.43 15.43
N LEU A 129 -2.57 15.31 16.76
CA LEU A 129 -1.97 14.19 17.47
C LEU A 129 -2.73 12.90 17.12
N TYR A 130 -1.98 11.89 16.67
CA TYR A 130 -2.55 10.58 16.41
C TYR A 130 -2.52 9.72 17.67
N ARG A 131 -3.68 9.38 18.21
CA ARG A 131 -3.80 8.41 19.30
C ARG A 131 -3.75 7.00 18.73
N SER A 132 -2.67 6.30 19.05
CA SER A 132 -2.53 4.86 18.76
C SER A 132 -3.72 4.11 19.37
N GLY A 133 -4.48 3.39 18.53
CA GLY A 133 -5.66 2.61 18.94
C GLY A 133 -6.98 3.00 18.25
N ASN A 134 -7.05 4.13 17.54
CA ASN A 134 -8.26 4.53 16.82
C ASN A 134 -8.41 3.89 15.42
N GLU A 135 -7.45 3.08 14.98
CA GLU A 135 -7.42 2.48 13.63
C GLU A 135 -8.66 1.65 13.33
N ALA A 136 -9.05 0.76 14.23
CA ALA A 136 -10.23 -0.09 14.05
C ALA A 136 -11.54 0.72 13.95
N ALA A 137 -11.63 1.83 14.69
CA ALA A 137 -12.80 2.72 14.65
C ALA A 137 -12.85 3.53 13.34
N ILE A 138 -11.69 3.93 12.80
CA ILE A 138 -11.61 4.61 11.51
C ILE A 138 -11.97 3.63 10.39
N ILE A 139 -11.42 2.42 10.42
CA ILE A 139 -11.69 1.37 9.43
C ILE A 139 -13.19 1.07 9.38
N SER A 140 -13.84 0.85 10.53
CA SER A 140 -15.27 0.53 10.55
C SER A 140 -16.16 1.65 10.04
N ARG A 141 -15.79 2.91 10.31
CA ARG A 141 -16.52 4.08 9.79
C ARG A 141 -16.29 4.29 8.30
N VAL A 142 -15.06 4.11 7.81
CA VAL A 142 -14.78 4.20 6.37
C VAL A 142 -15.48 3.07 5.61
N LEU A 143 -15.55 1.87 6.18
CA LEU A 143 -16.29 0.74 5.61
C LEU A 143 -17.81 0.96 5.59
N SER A 144 -18.33 1.91 6.39
CA SER A 144 -19.75 2.27 6.37
C SER A 144 -20.13 3.22 5.23
N LEU A 145 -19.16 3.75 4.49
CA LEU A 145 -19.41 4.52 3.27
C LEU A 145 -19.97 3.61 2.17
N PRO A 146 -20.90 4.10 1.34
CA PRO A 146 -21.36 3.37 0.16
C PRO A 146 -20.17 3.06 -0.76
N ASP A 147 -20.24 1.92 -1.44
CA ASP A 147 -19.28 1.46 -2.45
C ASP A 147 -17.89 1.04 -1.94
N VAL A 148 -17.60 1.16 -0.63
CA VAL A 148 -16.32 0.73 -0.04
C VAL A 148 -16.40 -0.75 0.38
N THR A 149 -15.55 -1.59 -0.21
CA THR A 149 -15.50 -3.04 0.09
C THR A 149 -14.38 -3.38 1.06
N PHE A 150 -13.27 -2.65 0.98
CA PHE A 150 -12.11 -2.89 1.83
C PHE A 150 -11.41 -1.58 2.19
N CYS A 151 -10.95 -1.49 3.43
CA CYS A 151 -10.21 -0.34 3.93
C CYS A 151 -9.06 -0.81 4.82
N SER A 152 -7.86 -0.29 4.56
CA SER A 152 -6.69 -0.46 5.42
C SER A 152 -6.16 0.90 5.84
N VAL A 153 -5.84 1.05 7.12
CA VAL A 153 -5.26 2.27 7.67
C VAL A 153 -3.88 1.92 8.24
N GLN A 154 -2.84 2.58 7.74
CA GLN A 154 -1.47 2.38 8.21
C GLN A 154 -0.78 3.73 8.40
N LYS A 155 -0.20 3.92 9.58
CA LYS A 155 0.66 5.08 9.84
C LYS A 155 2.11 4.76 9.50
N ARG A 156 2.73 5.53 8.60
CA ARG A 156 4.17 5.47 8.33
C ARG A 156 4.80 6.84 8.59
N GLY A 157 5.53 6.96 9.70
CA GLY A 157 6.08 8.23 10.17
C GLY A 157 4.96 9.23 10.49
N SER A 158 5.03 10.42 9.88
CA SER A 158 4.00 11.47 10.03
C SER A 158 2.94 11.46 8.94
N VAL A 159 2.87 10.41 8.10
CA VAL A 159 1.85 10.27 7.05
C VAL A 159 0.93 9.09 7.37
N LEU A 160 -0.37 9.34 7.29
CA LEU A 160 -1.40 8.31 7.43
C LEU A 160 -1.84 7.86 6.04
N TYR A 161 -1.56 6.60 5.72
CA TYR A 161 -1.97 5.97 4.48
C TYR A 161 -3.30 5.26 4.72
N VAL A 162 -4.30 5.62 3.92
CA VAL A 162 -5.63 5.02 3.95
C VAL A 162 -5.88 4.41 2.58
N ASP A 163 -5.75 3.09 2.49
CA ASP A 163 -5.99 2.37 1.25
C ASP A 163 -7.46 1.94 1.20
N VAL A 164 -8.19 2.47 0.22
CA VAL A 164 -9.63 2.26 0.05
C VAL A 164 -9.86 1.56 -1.27
N GLN A 165 -10.42 0.36 -1.21
CA GLN A 165 -10.89 -0.36 -2.38
C GLN A 165 -12.41 -0.30 -2.44
N THR A 166 -12.90 0.18 -3.57
CA THR A 166 -14.31 0.16 -3.91
C THR A 166 -14.61 -0.98 -4.85
N ASN A 167 -15.80 -1.55 -4.74
CA ASN A 167 -16.29 -2.45 -5.78
C ASN A 167 -16.47 -1.59 -7.03
N THR A 168 -15.59 -1.76 -8.00
CA THR A 168 -15.86 -1.25 -9.35
C THR A 168 -16.83 -2.26 -9.93
N GLU A 169 -18.12 -2.07 -9.63
CA GLU A 169 -19.14 -2.65 -10.49
C GLU A 169 -18.91 -1.98 -11.83
N SER A 170 -18.18 -2.67 -12.73
CA SER A 170 -18.18 -2.35 -14.15
C SER A 170 -19.64 -2.16 -14.51
N GLY A 171 -19.99 -0.95 -14.96
CA GLY A 171 -21.37 -0.44 -15.03
C GLY A 171 -22.30 -1.18 -16.00
N THR A 172 -21.96 -2.39 -16.42
CA THR A 172 -22.88 -3.31 -17.06
C THR A 172 -23.73 -3.92 -15.97
N ARG A 173 -24.91 -3.32 -15.74
CA ARG A 173 -25.97 -3.90 -14.92
C ARG A 173 -26.06 -5.39 -15.25
N ALA A 174 -25.65 -6.24 -14.30
CA ALA A 174 -25.57 -7.68 -14.52
C ALA A 174 -26.92 -8.17 -15.04
N ASP A 175 -26.95 -8.58 -16.31
CA ASP A 175 -28.19 -8.94 -16.95
C ASP A 175 -28.54 -10.35 -16.47
N TYR A 176 -29.62 -10.48 -15.70
CA TYR A 176 -30.13 -11.77 -15.21
C TYR A 176 -30.83 -12.57 -16.32
N SER A 177 -30.77 -12.05 -17.54
CA SER A 177 -31.30 -12.66 -18.74
C SER A 177 -30.46 -13.88 -19.14
N PRO A 178 -31.06 -14.93 -19.73
CA PRO A 178 -30.29 -16.03 -20.32
C PRO A 178 -29.50 -15.53 -21.55
N LEU A 179 -28.40 -16.20 -21.88
CA LEU A 179 -27.71 -15.98 -23.15
C LEU A 179 -28.56 -16.58 -24.26
N VAL A 180 -29.02 -15.75 -25.19
CA VAL A 180 -29.83 -16.15 -26.35
C VAL A 180 -29.00 -15.97 -27.62
N ALA A 181 -29.18 -16.87 -28.58
CA ALA A 181 -28.52 -16.77 -29.89
C ALA A 181 -29.18 -15.66 -30.73
N ASP A 182 -28.39 -14.67 -31.16
CA ASP A 182 -28.88 -13.60 -32.04
C ASP A 182 -29.08 -14.06 -33.48
N ARG A 183 -28.39 -15.13 -33.89
CA ARG A 183 -28.43 -15.69 -35.25
C ARG A 183 -28.49 -17.21 -35.21
N ALA A 184 -29.07 -17.79 -36.27
CA ALA A 184 -29.02 -19.23 -36.47
C ALA A 184 -27.63 -19.66 -36.93
N GLY A 185 -27.12 -20.78 -36.40
CA GLY A 185 -25.78 -21.27 -36.71
C GLY A 185 -25.45 -22.56 -35.98
N ARG A 186 -24.26 -23.10 -36.24
CA ARG A 186 -23.73 -24.26 -35.53
C ARG A 186 -22.81 -23.81 -34.41
N VAL A 187 -23.00 -24.33 -33.20
CA VAL A 187 -22.17 -24.02 -32.03
C VAL A 187 -20.78 -24.62 -32.24
N GLU A 188 -19.75 -23.79 -32.32
CA GLU A 188 -18.37 -24.27 -32.39
C GLU A 188 -17.81 -24.46 -30.97
N SER A 189 -17.99 -23.44 -30.13
CA SER A 189 -17.52 -23.45 -28.74
C SER A 189 -18.50 -22.74 -27.84
N ILE A 190 -18.68 -23.25 -26.62
CA ILE A 190 -19.50 -22.64 -25.58
C ILE A 190 -18.79 -22.77 -24.24
N VAL A 191 -18.62 -21.66 -23.54
CA VAL A 191 -17.97 -21.59 -22.23
C VAL A 191 -18.89 -20.86 -21.27
N ALA A 192 -19.41 -21.57 -20.27
CA ALA A 192 -20.23 -21.03 -19.20
C ALA A 192 -19.44 -21.03 -17.87
N ILE A 193 -19.18 -19.85 -17.31
CA ILE A 193 -18.60 -19.68 -15.97
C ILE A 193 -19.71 -19.81 -14.92
N CYS A 194 -20.87 -19.20 -15.17
CA CYS A 194 -22.06 -19.27 -14.33
C CYS A 194 -23.31 -19.46 -15.20
N GLY A 195 -24.24 -20.29 -14.73
CA GLY A 195 -25.40 -20.74 -15.51
C GLY A 195 -25.24 -22.15 -16.08
N THR A 196 -26.33 -22.71 -16.62
CA THR A 196 -26.33 -24.07 -17.21
C THR A 196 -26.31 -23.95 -18.73
N PRO A 197 -25.29 -24.48 -19.43
CA PRO A 197 -25.30 -24.55 -20.89
C PRO A 197 -26.36 -25.56 -21.33
N LEU A 198 -27.29 -25.13 -22.18
CA LEU A 198 -28.35 -25.99 -22.73
C LEU A 198 -27.95 -26.65 -24.05
N VAL A 199 -26.86 -26.19 -24.66
CA VAL A 199 -26.35 -26.64 -25.95
C VAL A 199 -24.89 -27.08 -25.82
N ALA A 200 -24.47 -28.02 -26.66
CA ALA A 200 -23.09 -28.51 -26.71
C ALA A 200 -22.39 -28.08 -28.02
N SER A 201 -21.06 -28.13 -28.01
CA SER A 201 -20.27 -27.96 -29.24
C SER A 201 -20.71 -28.95 -30.31
N GLY A 202 -21.05 -28.43 -31.49
CA GLY A 202 -21.52 -29.19 -32.64
C GLY A 202 -23.02 -29.12 -32.89
N ASP A 203 -23.82 -28.65 -31.93
CA ASP A 203 -25.28 -28.51 -32.07
C ASP A 203 -25.67 -27.37 -33.01
N SER A 204 -26.83 -27.50 -33.66
CA SER A 204 -27.41 -26.46 -34.50
C SER A 204 -28.47 -25.68 -33.71
N VAL A 205 -28.32 -24.36 -33.65
CA VAL A 205 -29.20 -23.46 -32.91
C VAL A 205 -29.86 -22.45 -33.85
N GLY A 206 -31.11 -22.11 -33.58
CA GLY A 206 -31.87 -21.06 -34.25
C GLY A 206 -31.66 -19.69 -33.60
N ALA A 207 -32.02 -18.63 -34.32
CA ALA A 207 -32.11 -17.29 -33.72
C ALA A 207 -33.22 -17.28 -32.67
N GLY A 208 -32.89 -16.89 -31.43
CA GLY A 208 -33.79 -16.92 -30.28
C GLY A 208 -33.61 -18.12 -29.35
N ASP A 209 -32.77 -19.10 -29.69
CA ASP A 209 -32.53 -20.26 -28.82
C ASP A 209 -31.64 -19.89 -27.63
N THR A 210 -31.96 -20.44 -26.46
CA THR A 210 -31.19 -20.20 -25.23
C THR A 210 -29.93 -21.07 -25.21
N LEU A 211 -28.76 -20.42 -25.23
CA LEU A 211 -27.45 -21.07 -25.17
C LEU A 211 -27.05 -21.37 -23.72
N ILE A 212 -27.12 -20.36 -22.85
CA ILE A 212 -26.80 -20.46 -21.42
C ILE A 212 -28.00 -19.97 -20.62
N ALA A 213 -28.57 -20.85 -19.80
CA ALA A 213 -29.66 -20.51 -18.92
C ALA A 213 -29.17 -19.89 -17.60
N ALA A 214 -29.90 -18.89 -17.10
CA ALA A 214 -29.65 -18.21 -15.81
C ALA A 214 -30.09 -19.03 -14.57
N HIS A 215 -29.82 -20.33 -14.59
CA HIS A 215 -29.99 -21.22 -13.45
C HIS A 215 -28.86 -22.23 -13.40
N SER A 216 -28.48 -22.66 -12.19
CA SER A 216 -27.52 -23.74 -11.96
C SER A 216 -28.22 -24.91 -11.26
N VAL A 217 -27.98 -26.12 -11.75
CA VAL A 217 -28.46 -27.34 -11.11
C VAL A 217 -27.43 -27.77 -10.06
N ALA A 218 -27.74 -27.57 -8.77
CA ALA A 218 -26.97 -28.12 -7.66
C ALA A 218 -27.89 -29.01 -6.81
N ASP A 219 -27.47 -30.23 -6.48
CA ASP A 219 -28.25 -31.21 -5.70
C ASP A 219 -29.68 -31.46 -6.23
N GLY A 220 -29.87 -31.42 -7.56
CA GLY A 220 -31.16 -31.69 -8.20
C GLY A 220 -32.21 -30.57 -8.04
N GLN A 221 -31.81 -29.41 -7.50
CA GLN A 221 -32.66 -28.21 -7.41
C GLN A 221 -32.13 -27.10 -8.33
N ASN A 222 -33.04 -26.45 -9.04
CA ASN A 222 -32.72 -25.30 -9.88
C ASN A 222 -32.61 -24.06 -9.01
N MET A 223 -31.39 -23.55 -8.84
CA MET A 223 -31.16 -22.25 -8.20
C MET A 223 -30.95 -21.18 -9.29
N SER A 224 -31.69 -20.09 -9.20
CA SER A 224 -31.51 -18.94 -10.10
C SER A 224 -30.12 -18.33 -9.87
N CYS A 225 -29.36 -18.14 -10.94
CA CYS A 225 -28.02 -17.56 -10.89
C CYS A 225 -27.78 -16.65 -12.10
N LEU A 226 -26.72 -15.85 -12.05
CA LEU A 226 -26.32 -15.01 -13.18
C LEU A 226 -25.78 -15.90 -14.32
N ALA A 227 -26.19 -15.63 -15.57
CA ALA A 227 -25.54 -16.22 -16.73
C ALA A 227 -24.26 -15.44 -17.04
N VAL A 228 -23.10 -16.12 -17.05
CA VAL A 228 -21.80 -15.55 -17.38
C VAL A 228 -21.07 -16.51 -18.31
N GLY A 229 -20.75 -16.05 -19.52
CA GLY A 229 -20.07 -16.87 -20.50
C GLY A 229 -20.11 -16.30 -21.92
N TYR A 230 -19.53 -17.05 -22.85
CA TYR A 230 -19.57 -16.73 -24.27
C TYR A 230 -19.79 -18.00 -25.11
N ALA A 231 -20.34 -17.80 -26.31
CA ALA A 231 -20.51 -18.83 -27.31
C ALA A 231 -20.03 -18.32 -28.67
N ILE A 232 -19.44 -19.21 -29.46
CA ILE A 232 -18.99 -18.96 -30.82
C ILE A 232 -19.88 -19.78 -31.76
N LEU A 233 -20.59 -19.09 -32.64
CA LEU A 233 -21.47 -19.69 -33.63
C LEU A 233 -20.82 -19.60 -35.01
N SER A 234 -20.81 -20.71 -35.74
CA SER A 234 -20.53 -20.76 -37.17
C SER A 234 -21.83 -20.53 -37.93
N CYS A 235 -21.96 -19.33 -38.50
CA CYS A 235 -23.15 -18.90 -39.22
C CYS A 235 -22.88 -18.88 -40.72
N THR A 236 -23.87 -19.27 -41.52
CA THR A 236 -23.84 -19.15 -42.97
C THR A 236 -24.67 -17.94 -43.41
N GLY A 237 -24.16 -17.20 -44.39
CA GLY A 237 -24.84 -16.07 -45.02
C GLY A 237 -24.72 -16.16 -46.53
N SER A 238 -25.69 -15.57 -47.23
CA SER A 238 -25.68 -15.46 -48.69
C SER A 238 -26.02 -14.04 -49.07
N VAL A 239 -25.19 -13.42 -49.91
CA VAL A 239 -25.40 -12.07 -50.43
C VAL A 239 -25.47 -12.16 -51.95
N SER A 240 -26.55 -11.63 -52.52
CA SER A 240 -26.72 -11.53 -53.97
C SER A 240 -26.38 -10.12 -54.45
N TYR A 241 -25.59 -10.04 -55.52
CA TYR A 241 -25.20 -8.81 -56.18
C TYR A 241 -25.55 -8.89 -57.66
N ALA A 242 -26.46 -8.04 -58.11
CA ALA A 242 -26.85 -7.95 -59.51
C ALA A 242 -25.90 -7.01 -60.26
N ALA A 243 -25.40 -7.46 -61.40
CA ALA A 243 -24.50 -6.71 -62.27
C ALA A 243 -24.93 -6.80 -63.74
N GLU A 244 -24.61 -5.78 -64.52
CA GLU A 244 -24.98 -5.73 -65.94
C GLU A 244 -24.16 -6.69 -66.82
N ARG A 245 -22.93 -7.02 -66.41
CA ARG A 245 -21.99 -7.89 -67.15
C ARG A 245 -21.07 -8.66 -66.22
N GLU A 246 -20.55 -9.78 -66.71
CA GLU A 246 -19.52 -10.55 -66.02
C GLU A 246 -18.16 -9.83 -66.12
N SER A 247 -17.60 -9.44 -64.99
CA SER A 247 -16.30 -8.73 -64.91
C SER A 247 -15.64 -8.96 -63.56
N GLU A 248 -14.31 -9.02 -63.53
CA GLU A 248 -13.52 -9.13 -62.29
C GLU A 248 -13.81 -7.97 -61.31
N GLN A 249 -14.14 -6.79 -61.82
CA GLN A 249 -14.52 -5.64 -61.00
C GLN A 249 -15.86 -5.86 -60.29
N ASN A 250 -16.84 -6.49 -60.96
CA ASN A 250 -18.16 -6.77 -60.40
C ASN A 250 -18.13 -7.92 -59.37
N LEU A 251 -17.23 -8.87 -59.58
CA LEU A 251 -16.93 -9.93 -58.62
C LEU A 251 -16.23 -9.37 -57.37
N SER A 252 -15.30 -8.44 -57.52
CA SER A 252 -14.69 -7.71 -56.39
C SER A 252 -15.72 -6.92 -55.59
N SER A 253 -16.67 -6.23 -56.25
CA SER A 253 -17.76 -5.53 -55.55
C SER A 253 -18.73 -6.47 -54.84
N ALA A 254 -19.01 -7.66 -55.41
CA ALA A 254 -19.82 -8.67 -54.74
C ALA A 254 -19.16 -9.17 -53.44
N TYR A 255 -17.84 -9.37 -53.45
CA TYR A 255 -17.09 -9.70 -52.23
C TYR A 255 -17.06 -8.56 -51.21
N ALA A 256 -16.95 -7.31 -51.66
CA ALA A 256 -17.03 -6.15 -50.76
C ALA A 256 -18.41 -6.07 -50.09
N ALA A 257 -19.49 -6.36 -50.83
CA ALA A 257 -20.85 -6.41 -50.27
C ALA A 257 -21.01 -7.52 -49.21
N ALA A 258 -20.40 -8.69 -49.43
CA ALA A 258 -20.39 -9.77 -48.44
C ALA A 258 -19.62 -9.39 -47.15
N LEU A 259 -18.48 -8.71 -47.27
CA LEU A 259 -17.70 -8.21 -46.12
C LEU A 259 -18.49 -7.16 -45.32
N LEU A 260 -19.19 -6.25 -45.99
CA LEU A 260 -20.03 -5.24 -45.34
C LEU A 260 -21.20 -5.86 -44.55
N TYR A 261 -21.72 -7.02 -44.97
CA TYR A 261 -22.80 -7.72 -44.25
C TYR A 261 -22.33 -8.36 -42.93
N ILE A 262 -21.06 -8.76 -42.86
CA ILE A 262 -20.48 -9.49 -41.72
C ILE A 262 -19.97 -8.52 -40.64
N GLY A 263 -19.55 -7.31 -41.02
CA GLY A 263 -18.95 -6.35 -40.09
C GLY A 263 -17.56 -6.83 -39.63
N ASP A 264 -17.37 -6.99 -38.33
CA ASP A 264 -16.09 -7.40 -37.70
C ASP A 264 -15.90 -8.93 -37.60
N GLY A 265 -16.80 -9.74 -38.17
CA GLY A 265 -16.74 -11.21 -38.10
C GLY A 265 -15.64 -11.81 -38.97
N GLU A 266 -14.92 -12.81 -38.45
CA GLU A 266 -13.92 -13.56 -39.22
C GLU A 266 -14.59 -14.56 -40.16
N ILE A 267 -14.18 -14.55 -41.43
CA ILE A 267 -14.71 -15.46 -42.45
C ILE A 267 -13.84 -16.70 -42.55
N THR A 268 -14.45 -17.86 -42.32
CA THR A 268 -13.79 -19.18 -42.38
C THR A 268 -13.82 -19.76 -43.80
N GLU A 269 -14.97 -19.69 -44.48
CA GLU A 269 -15.15 -20.24 -45.83
C GLU A 269 -15.96 -19.28 -46.72
N ARG A 270 -15.66 -19.28 -48.02
CA ARG A 270 -16.35 -18.46 -49.04
C ARG A 270 -16.50 -19.27 -50.31
N SER A 271 -17.70 -19.27 -50.87
CA SER A 271 -18.00 -19.77 -52.21
C SER A 271 -18.84 -18.74 -52.96
N TYR A 272 -18.82 -18.81 -54.29
CA TYR A 272 -19.65 -17.95 -55.12
C TYR A 272 -20.27 -18.77 -56.24
N THR A 273 -21.52 -18.44 -56.56
CA THR A 273 -22.25 -19.00 -57.68
C THR A 273 -22.69 -17.86 -58.58
N VAL A 274 -22.50 -18.01 -59.89
CA VAL A 274 -22.91 -17.03 -60.89
C VAL A 274 -24.11 -17.58 -61.64
N SER A 275 -25.22 -16.84 -61.64
CA SER A 275 -26.40 -17.17 -62.46
C SER A 275 -26.65 -16.07 -63.49
N GLN A 276 -26.87 -16.49 -64.74
CA GLN A 276 -27.18 -15.57 -65.84
C GLN A 276 -28.69 -15.57 -66.09
N ASN A 277 -29.30 -14.38 -65.99
CA ASN A 277 -30.71 -14.16 -66.34
C ASN A 277 -30.81 -13.25 -67.57
N SER A 278 -31.99 -13.20 -68.19
CA SER A 278 -32.27 -12.42 -69.41
C SER A 278 -32.05 -10.90 -69.30
N GLU A 279 -31.80 -10.36 -68.11
CA GLU A 279 -31.55 -8.94 -67.83
C GLU A 279 -30.15 -8.65 -67.23
N GLY A 280 -29.28 -9.65 -67.02
CA GLY A 280 -27.94 -9.45 -66.46
C GLY A 280 -27.32 -10.68 -65.78
N VAL A 281 -26.28 -10.44 -64.97
CA VAL A 281 -25.53 -11.45 -64.21
C VAL A 281 -25.77 -11.25 -62.71
N VAL A 282 -26.19 -12.29 -62.00
CA VAL A 282 -26.33 -12.27 -60.54
C VAL A 282 -25.22 -13.09 -59.91
N TYR A 283 -24.43 -12.45 -59.06
CA TYR A 283 -23.41 -13.10 -58.25
C TYR A 283 -24.02 -13.39 -56.87
N THR A 284 -24.14 -14.66 -56.52
CA THR A 284 -24.50 -15.10 -55.17
C THR A 284 -23.23 -15.53 -54.46
N VAL A 285 -22.84 -14.81 -53.41
CA VAL A 285 -21.67 -15.14 -52.58
C VAL A 285 -22.20 -15.79 -51.30
N ASP A 286 -21.88 -17.07 -51.12
CA ASP A 286 -22.15 -17.82 -49.89
C ASP A 286 -20.89 -17.79 -49.02
N PHE A 287 -21.05 -17.51 -47.73
CA PHE A 287 -19.93 -17.42 -46.81
C PHE A 287 -20.29 -17.96 -45.43
N THR A 288 -19.28 -18.52 -44.77
CA THR A 288 -19.35 -19.00 -43.39
C THR A 288 -18.46 -18.11 -42.53
N TYR A 289 -19.02 -17.54 -41.47
CA TYR A 289 -18.31 -16.65 -40.56
C TYR A 289 -18.54 -17.06 -39.10
N LEU A 290 -17.58 -16.71 -38.24
CA LEU A 290 -17.67 -16.91 -36.80
C LEU A 290 -18.28 -15.68 -36.14
N HIS A 291 -19.29 -15.93 -35.32
CA HIS A 291 -19.99 -14.91 -34.55
C HIS A 291 -19.89 -15.22 -33.07
N THR A 292 -19.22 -14.34 -32.32
CA THR A 292 -19.07 -14.47 -30.87
C THR A 292 -20.17 -13.69 -30.17
N ILE A 293 -20.87 -14.35 -29.26
CA ILE A 293 -21.91 -13.77 -28.41
C ILE A 293 -21.49 -13.98 -26.95
N SER A 294 -21.47 -12.93 -26.14
CA SER A 294 -21.12 -12.99 -24.72
C SER A 294 -22.20 -12.33 -23.85
N ILE A 295 -22.32 -12.81 -22.62
CA ILE A 295 -23.17 -12.19 -21.58
C ILE A 295 -22.38 -12.07 -20.29
N ASN A 296 -22.39 -10.87 -19.70
CA ASN A 296 -21.69 -10.54 -18.45
C ASN A 296 -20.22 -11.00 -18.44
N PHE A 297 -19.59 -11.08 -19.61
CA PHE A 297 -18.24 -11.58 -19.85
C PHE A 297 -17.53 -10.57 -20.74
N ASP A 298 -16.63 -9.80 -20.14
CA ASP A 298 -15.76 -8.80 -20.78
C ASP A 298 -14.46 -9.42 -21.31
#